data_AF-A0A660QXS8-F1
#
_entry.id   AF-A0A660QXS8-F1
#
_cell.length_a   1.000
_cell.length_b   1.000
_cell.length_c   1.000
_cell.angle_alpha   90.00
_cell.angle_beta   90.00
_cell.angle_gamma   90.00
#
_symmetry.space_group_name_H-M   'P 1'
#
loop_
_entity.id
_entity.type
_entity.pdbx_description
1 polymer ?
#
loop_
_entity_poly.entity_id
_entity_poly.type
_entity_poly.pdbx_seq_one_letter_code
_entity_poly.pdbx_strand_id
1 'polypeptide(L)'
;MNLVYNASAGTGKTYQVTQLYEKLVLEDGIDPRNILLMTFTRNAAAELRMRVAHRLLKARRLAESENDDALADRAITAMSHLLSAPISTIDAFCTRLLREHALEVGLSPGFSVLEEDDRKELLDQICRDELLVRLTSDPDFKAFCSGAHIIGNGKGFGTSITETAPNLISQAGSLGISLENAEAMLPEPAPNTTRIDFEMICKRIKELPRITPAVQTALDILELSLKETNDVESLAMRMGELGIKKFGRGAKEISDDFWQLKESVEDAIRYREHYPAAKAFARYVQSVHLNFQRRKHTMDAVDFADLSHMAVKLLKSGKATPGFEYVLIDEVQDISRIQYQLIQSLWEKETNLVICGDRKQGIYTWRDADPQVMPDLEKEILATNGALATVSHVPRQRGHVKNLQTSYRSKTPIIDVVNKLFAAVYGEEEYSATETLKVNDAFKTEDEKPCIEFLSFNGEEECPKQDKIAAEMEAVANRIQLLAGGEAGWSPSYRYSDGFEPT
;
A
#
# COMPACT_ATOMS: atom_id res chain seq x y z
N MET A 1 6.24 25.71 1.30
CA MET A 1 6.09 24.94 2.55
C MET A 1 5.77 23.49 2.22
N ASN A 2 6.47 22.52 2.81
CA ASN A 2 6.09 21.09 2.70
C ASN A 2 5.23 20.67 3.90
N LEU A 3 4.15 19.92 3.67
CA LEU A 3 3.13 19.65 4.69
C LEU A 3 2.54 18.25 4.56
N VAL A 4 2.34 17.60 5.70
CA VAL A 4 1.60 16.34 5.84
C VAL A 4 0.34 16.60 6.65
N TYR A 5 -0.82 16.34 6.06
CA TYR A 5 -2.08 16.22 6.79
C TYR A 5 -2.33 14.76 7.12
N ASN A 6 -1.93 14.33 8.32
CA ASN A 6 -2.31 13.01 8.85
C ASN A 6 -3.71 13.13 9.45
N ALA A 7 -4.69 12.47 8.86
CA ALA A 7 -6.07 12.89 9.05
C ALA A 7 -7.06 11.73 9.13
N SER A 8 -7.45 11.41 10.36
CA SER A 8 -8.38 10.32 10.66
C SER A 8 -9.75 10.50 9.98
N ALA A 9 -10.57 9.44 9.97
CA ALA A 9 -11.88 9.46 9.31
C ALA A 9 -12.78 10.63 9.75
N GLY A 10 -13.37 11.34 8.79
CA GLY A 10 -14.31 12.42 9.07
C GLY A 10 -13.69 13.71 9.62
N THR A 11 -12.36 13.85 9.61
CA THR A 11 -11.65 15.02 10.18
C THR A 11 -11.49 16.20 9.21
N GLY A 12 -12.04 16.07 8.00
CA GLY A 12 -12.06 17.14 7.01
C GLY A 12 -10.81 17.20 6.12
N LYS A 13 -10.18 16.06 5.78
CA LYS A 13 -9.09 15.94 4.79
C LYS A 13 -9.27 16.82 3.56
N THR A 14 -10.29 16.51 2.76
CA THR A 14 -10.67 17.23 1.55
C THR A 14 -10.98 18.70 1.82
N TYR A 15 -11.54 19.03 2.99
CA TYR A 15 -11.80 20.42 3.37
C TYR A 15 -10.50 21.19 3.59
N GLN A 16 -9.50 20.61 4.26
CA GLN A 16 -8.19 21.25 4.47
C GLN A 16 -7.43 21.43 3.16
N VAL A 17 -7.42 20.40 2.30
CA VAL A 17 -6.77 20.47 0.98
C VAL A 17 -7.39 21.59 0.13
N THR A 18 -8.72 21.67 0.08
CA THR A 18 -9.42 22.71 -0.71
C THR A 18 -9.34 24.10 -0.08
N GLN A 19 -9.28 24.20 1.25
CA GLN A 19 -9.01 25.46 1.95
C GLN A 19 -7.57 25.95 1.69
N LEU A 20 -6.60 25.04 1.70
CA LEU A 20 -5.22 25.39 1.33
C LEU A 20 -5.16 25.87 -0.11
N TYR A 21 -5.82 25.18 -1.05
CA TYR A 21 -5.88 25.61 -2.45
C TYR A 21 -6.46 27.03 -2.58
N GLU A 22 -7.58 27.31 -1.91
CA GLU A 22 -8.18 28.66 -1.89
C GLU A 22 -7.19 29.70 -1.35
N LYS A 23 -6.50 29.41 -0.25
CA LYS A 23 -5.49 30.30 0.33
C LYS A 23 -4.34 30.59 -0.65
N LEU A 24 -3.77 29.54 -1.25
CA LEU A 24 -2.66 29.68 -2.20
C LEU A 24 -3.04 30.60 -3.35
N VAL A 25 -4.27 30.49 -3.84
CA VAL A 25 -4.75 31.26 -4.98
C VAL A 25 -5.13 32.70 -4.59
N LEU A 26 -5.88 32.88 -3.50
CA LEU A 26 -6.45 34.17 -3.14
C LEU A 26 -5.53 35.03 -2.28
N GLU A 27 -4.77 34.43 -1.37
CA GLU A 27 -3.86 35.14 -0.47
C GLU A 27 -2.45 35.19 -1.06
N ASP A 28 -1.90 34.03 -1.45
CA ASP A 28 -0.52 33.93 -1.93
C ASP A 28 -0.38 34.30 -3.42
N GLY A 29 -1.50 34.48 -4.13
CA GLY A 29 -1.53 34.93 -5.53
C GLY A 29 -1.03 33.91 -6.55
N ILE A 30 -1.00 32.63 -6.18
CA ILE A 30 -0.54 31.54 -7.04
C ILE A 30 -1.59 31.27 -8.12
N ASP A 31 -1.15 31.21 -9.37
CA ASP A 31 -2.05 30.86 -10.48
C ASP A 31 -2.56 29.41 -10.31
N PRO A 32 -3.88 29.16 -10.40
CA PRO A 32 -4.43 27.79 -10.34
C PRO A 32 -3.76 26.78 -11.29
N ARG A 33 -3.21 27.25 -12.42
CA ARG A 33 -2.48 26.41 -13.40
C ARG A 33 -1.13 25.91 -12.88
N ASN A 34 -0.55 26.58 -11.88
CA ASN A 34 0.72 26.22 -11.25
C ASN A 34 0.55 25.32 -10.02
N ILE A 35 -0.68 24.91 -9.69
CA ILE A 35 -1.01 24.03 -8.57
C ILE A 35 -1.51 22.69 -9.11
N LEU A 36 -0.67 21.65 -9.02
CA LEU A 36 -1.05 20.27 -9.33
C LEU A 36 -1.77 19.66 -8.14
N LEU A 37 -3.05 19.31 -8.28
CA LEU A 37 -3.84 18.62 -7.26
C LEU A 37 -4.26 17.24 -7.78
N MET A 38 -3.73 16.18 -7.17
CA MET A 38 -3.97 14.81 -7.56
C MET A 38 -4.70 14.00 -6.47
N THR A 39 -5.46 13.00 -6.90
CA THR A 39 -6.13 12.02 -6.03
C THR A 39 -6.21 10.66 -6.74
N PHE A 40 -6.71 9.63 -6.07
CA PHE A 40 -6.78 8.27 -6.60
C PHE A 40 -7.92 8.04 -7.60
N THR A 41 -9.12 8.61 -7.37
CA THR A 41 -10.31 8.30 -8.20
C THR A 41 -10.83 9.48 -9.02
N ARG A 42 -11.44 9.18 -10.18
CA ARG A 42 -12.06 10.21 -11.05
C ARG A 42 -13.17 10.98 -10.33
N ASN A 43 -13.96 10.28 -9.49
CA ASN A 43 -15.01 10.90 -8.69
C ASN A 43 -14.44 11.86 -7.65
N ALA A 44 -13.38 11.47 -6.93
CA ALA A 44 -12.71 12.36 -5.98
C ALA A 44 -12.12 13.59 -6.68
N ALA A 45 -11.54 13.44 -7.88
CA ALA A 45 -10.99 14.56 -8.63
C ALA A 45 -12.09 15.56 -9.06
N ALA A 46 -13.23 15.05 -9.52
CA ALA A 46 -14.40 15.88 -9.85
C ALA A 46 -14.94 16.60 -8.62
N GLU A 47 -15.04 15.90 -7.48
CA GLU A 47 -15.46 16.47 -6.21
C GLU A 47 -14.51 17.58 -5.72
N LEU A 48 -13.20 17.35 -5.76
CA LEU A 48 -12.18 18.35 -5.42
C LEU A 48 -12.32 19.61 -6.28
N ARG A 49 -12.46 19.46 -7.61
CA ARG A 49 -12.66 20.59 -8.52
C ARG A 49 -13.93 21.38 -8.16
N MET A 50 -15.04 20.70 -7.89
CA MET A 50 -16.30 21.35 -7.49
C MET A 50 -16.18 22.08 -6.16
N ARG A 51 -15.48 21.50 -5.17
CA ARG A 51 -15.25 22.12 -3.87
C ARG A 51 -14.37 23.37 -3.99
N VAL A 52 -13.27 23.31 -4.75
CA VAL A 52 -12.43 24.49 -5.01
C VAL A 52 -13.24 25.60 -5.71
N ALA A 53 -13.98 25.25 -6.76
CA ALA A 53 -14.82 26.22 -7.48
C ALA A 53 -15.85 26.90 -6.56
N HIS A 54 -16.51 26.12 -5.69
CA HIS A 54 -17.46 26.66 -4.71
C HIS A 54 -16.77 27.63 -3.76
N ARG A 55 -15.59 27.27 -3.25
CA ARG A 55 -14.83 28.13 -2.32
C ARG A 55 -14.47 29.47 -2.95
N LEU A 56 -13.89 29.46 -4.15
CA LEU A 56 -13.56 30.69 -4.89
C LEU A 56 -14.80 31.55 -5.17
N LEU A 57 -15.93 30.94 -5.54
CA LEU A 57 -17.19 31.67 -5.74
C LEU A 57 -17.70 32.30 -4.43
N LYS A 58 -17.59 31.58 -3.31
CA LYS A 58 -17.99 32.09 -2.00
C LYS A 58 -17.09 33.26 -1.58
N ALA A 59 -15.78 33.13 -1.75
CA ALA A 59 -14.82 34.18 -1.45
C ALA A 59 -15.07 35.43 -2.29
N ARG A 60 -15.35 35.26 -3.60
CA ARG A 60 -15.76 36.36 -4.48
C ARG A 60 -17.00 37.09 -3.94
N ARG A 61 -18.08 36.37 -3.62
CA ARG A 61 -19.32 36.98 -3.11
C ARG A 61 -19.10 37.73 -1.79
N LEU A 62 -18.23 37.21 -0.93
CA LEU A 62 -17.87 37.86 0.32
C LEU A 62 -17.10 39.16 0.05
N ALA A 63 -16.09 39.11 -0.83
CA ALA A 63 -15.31 40.28 -1.25
C ALA A 63 -16.20 41.38 -1.86
N GLU A 64 -17.14 41.00 -2.74
CA GLU A 64 -18.14 41.92 -3.30
C GLU A 64 -19.01 42.58 -2.21
N SER A 65 -19.43 41.80 -1.19
CA SER A 65 -20.23 42.34 -0.08
C SER A 65 -19.44 43.26 0.86
N GLU A 66 -18.13 43.05 0.96
CA GLU A 66 -17.21 43.83 1.79
C GLU A 66 -16.58 45.02 1.03
N ASN A 67 -16.88 45.18 -0.27
CA ASN A 67 -16.27 46.15 -1.19
C ASN A 67 -14.74 46.01 -1.33
N ASP A 68 -14.23 44.77 -1.31
CA ASP A 68 -12.84 44.44 -1.65
C ASP A 68 -12.74 44.05 -3.13
N ASP A 69 -12.67 45.07 -3.99
CA ASP A 69 -12.59 44.91 -5.44
C ASP A 69 -11.35 44.09 -5.85
N ALA A 70 -10.22 44.26 -5.15
CA ALA A 70 -8.98 43.56 -5.46
C ALA A 70 -9.07 42.05 -5.20
N LEU A 71 -9.73 41.64 -4.11
CA LEU A 71 -9.99 40.23 -3.85
C LEU A 71 -11.05 39.65 -4.78
N ALA A 72 -12.10 40.42 -5.09
CA ALA A 72 -13.12 40.00 -6.05
C ALA A 72 -12.54 39.74 -7.45
N ASP A 73 -11.69 40.64 -7.95
CA ASP A 73 -11.01 40.51 -9.25
C ASP A 73 -10.04 39.32 -9.29
N ARG A 74 -9.29 39.10 -8.19
CA ARG A 74 -8.45 37.90 -8.05
C ARG A 74 -9.27 36.62 -8.09
N ALA A 75 -10.39 36.57 -7.37
CA ALA A 75 -11.27 35.40 -7.37
C ALA A 75 -11.90 35.14 -8.76
N ILE A 76 -12.29 36.19 -9.50
CA ILE A 76 -12.77 36.08 -10.88
C ILE A 76 -11.69 35.48 -11.79
N THR A 77 -10.47 36.02 -11.73
CA THR A 77 -9.33 35.54 -12.52
C THR A 77 -9.02 34.08 -12.20
N ALA A 78 -8.96 33.74 -10.91
CA ALA A 78 -8.75 32.38 -10.44
C ALA A 78 -9.80 31.40 -10.96
N MET A 79 -11.08 31.77 -10.95
CA MET A 79 -12.16 30.93 -11.49
C MET A 79 -12.01 30.67 -12.99
N SER A 80 -11.54 31.66 -13.77
CA SER A 80 -11.26 31.48 -15.20
C SER A 80 -10.14 30.47 -15.42
N HIS A 81 -9.05 30.57 -14.66
CA HIS A 81 -7.90 29.68 -14.77
C HIS A 81 -8.17 28.27 -14.21
N LEU A 82 -9.13 28.12 -13.28
CA LEU A 82 -9.52 26.83 -12.70
C LEU A 82 -9.99 25.82 -13.75
N LEU A 83 -10.55 26.27 -14.88
CA LEU A 83 -10.96 25.39 -15.98
C LEU A 83 -9.78 24.61 -16.58
N SER A 84 -8.61 25.25 -16.60
CA SER A 84 -7.34 24.67 -17.06
C SER A 84 -6.45 24.15 -15.93
N ALA A 85 -6.88 24.29 -14.66
CA ALA A 85 -6.08 23.87 -13.52
C ALA A 85 -5.94 22.33 -13.48
N PRO A 86 -4.73 21.82 -13.21
CA PRO A 86 -4.46 20.39 -13.17
C PRO A 86 -4.98 19.76 -11.88
N ILE A 87 -6.30 19.58 -11.82
CA ILE A 87 -7.02 18.83 -10.79
C ILE A 87 -7.49 17.50 -11.41
N SER A 88 -6.84 16.39 -11.08
CA SER A 88 -7.07 15.12 -11.78
C SER A 88 -6.72 13.90 -10.93
N THR A 89 -6.90 12.70 -11.50
CA THR A 89 -6.21 11.52 -10.98
C THR A 89 -4.73 11.53 -11.39
N ILE A 90 -3.92 10.71 -10.74
CA ILE A 90 -2.51 10.51 -11.12
C ILE A 90 -2.42 9.99 -12.56
N ASP A 91 -3.23 8.99 -12.95
CA ASP A 91 -3.20 8.43 -14.30
C ASP A 91 -3.61 9.45 -15.37
N ALA A 92 -4.57 10.32 -15.07
CA ALA A 92 -4.99 11.38 -15.97
C ALA A 92 -3.90 12.44 -16.15
N PHE A 93 -3.14 12.74 -15.09
CA PHE A 93 -1.95 13.59 -15.18
C PHE A 93 -0.88 12.94 -16.06
N CYS A 94 -0.51 11.67 -15.80
CA CYS A 94 0.46 10.93 -16.60
C CYS A 94 0.04 10.85 -18.07
N THR A 95 -1.22 10.53 -18.35
CA THR A 95 -1.77 10.47 -19.71
C THR A 95 -1.59 11.80 -20.43
N ARG A 96 -1.94 12.92 -19.80
CA ARG A 96 -1.79 14.26 -20.38
C ARG A 96 -0.32 14.58 -20.65
N LEU A 97 0.55 14.35 -19.67
CA LEU A 97 1.99 14.57 -19.79
C LEU A 97 2.60 13.75 -20.95
N LEU A 98 2.24 12.47 -21.04
CA LEU A 98 2.74 11.60 -22.12
C LEU A 98 2.18 11.99 -23.48
N ARG A 99 0.95 12.51 -23.57
CA ARG A 99 0.41 13.03 -24.84
C ARG A 99 1.13 14.30 -25.29
N GLU A 100 1.43 15.20 -24.36
CA GLU A 100 2.21 16.42 -24.63
C GLU A 100 3.63 16.07 -25.15
N HIS A 101 4.19 14.95 -24.70
CA HIS A 101 5.55 14.50 -25.01
C HIS A 101 5.60 13.16 -25.78
N ALA A 102 4.57 12.83 -26.56
CA ALA A 102 4.36 11.48 -27.10
C ALA A 102 5.56 10.98 -27.94
N LEU A 103 6.12 11.84 -28.79
CA LEU A 103 7.27 11.51 -29.63
C LEU A 103 8.54 11.20 -28.82
N GLU A 104 8.71 11.82 -27.66
CA GLU A 104 9.89 11.66 -26.82
C GLU A 104 9.91 10.32 -26.07
N VAL A 105 8.71 9.75 -25.87
CA VAL A 105 8.47 8.47 -25.21
C VAL A 105 8.15 7.34 -26.19
N GLY A 106 8.14 7.62 -27.50
CA GLY A 106 7.93 6.63 -28.55
C GLY A 106 6.47 6.21 -28.75
N LEU A 107 5.51 7.08 -28.44
CA LEU A 107 4.07 6.86 -28.64
C LEU A 107 3.52 7.85 -29.67
N SER A 108 2.36 7.53 -30.26
CA SER A 108 1.61 8.56 -31.00
C SER A 108 0.81 9.44 -30.02
N PRO A 109 0.52 10.71 -30.36
CA PRO A 109 -0.31 11.58 -29.51
C PRO A 109 -1.72 11.03 -29.23
N GLY A 110 -2.20 10.09 -30.06
CA GLY A 110 -3.50 9.44 -29.95
C GLY A 110 -3.47 8.05 -29.30
N PHE A 111 -2.39 7.68 -28.60
CA PHE A 111 -2.27 6.35 -27.98
C PHE A 111 -3.48 6.00 -27.10
N SER A 112 -3.83 4.72 -27.08
CA SER A 112 -4.94 4.20 -26.26
C SER A 112 -4.45 3.75 -24.89
N VAL A 113 -5.31 3.91 -23.87
CA VAL A 113 -5.05 3.35 -22.53
C VAL A 113 -5.85 2.08 -22.41
N LEU A 114 -5.18 0.95 -22.18
CA LEU A 114 -5.82 -0.34 -21.94
C LEU A 114 -6.50 -0.33 -20.58
N GLU A 115 -7.81 -0.56 -20.58
CA GLU A 115 -8.57 -0.75 -19.35
C GLU A 115 -8.24 -2.13 -18.74
N GLU A 116 -8.59 -2.31 -17.47
CA GLU A 116 -8.19 -3.47 -16.66
C GLU A 116 -8.59 -4.82 -17.30
N ASP A 117 -9.81 -4.91 -17.84
CA ASP A 117 -10.34 -6.13 -18.44
C ASP A 117 -9.62 -6.46 -19.76
N ASP A 118 -9.42 -5.47 -20.64
CA ASP A 118 -8.69 -5.63 -21.90
C ASP A 118 -7.22 -6.01 -21.65
N ARG A 119 -6.60 -5.36 -20.64
CA ARG A 119 -5.23 -5.66 -20.21
C ARG A 119 -5.12 -7.11 -19.74
N LYS A 120 -6.06 -7.55 -18.90
CA LYS A 120 -6.09 -8.91 -18.35
C LYS A 120 -6.28 -9.94 -19.46
N GLU A 121 -7.25 -9.74 -20.35
CA GLU A 121 -7.51 -10.64 -21.47
C GLU A 121 -6.27 -10.79 -22.37
N LEU A 122 -5.63 -9.67 -22.71
CA LEU A 122 -4.40 -9.67 -23.50
C LEU A 122 -3.26 -10.44 -22.81
N LEU A 123 -3.05 -10.19 -21.51
CA LEU A 123 -1.99 -10.84 -20.74
C LEU A 123 -2.25 -12.35 -20.58
N ASP A 124 -3.49 -12.75 -20.29
CA ASP A 124 -3.90 -14.15 -20.19
C ASP A 124 -3.73 -14.91 -21.52
N GLN A 125 -4.00 -14.23 -22.65
CA GLN A 125 -3.73 -14.79 -23.97
C GLN A 125 -2.23 -15.01 -24.18
N ILE A 126 -1.39 -14.02 -23.89
CA ILE A 126 0.07 -14.11 -24.06
C ILE A 126 0.66 -15.21 -23.16
N CYS A 127 0.21 -15.30 -21.92
CA CYS A 127 0.61 -16.37 -21.01
C CYS A 127 0.31 -17.75 -21.59
N ARG A 128 -0.90 -17.95 -22.13
CA ARG A 128 -1.27 -19.23 -22.77
C ARG A 128 -0.41 -19.54 -23.98
N ASP A 129 -0.17 -18.55 -24.85
CA ASP A 129 0.66 -18.71 -26.04
C ASP A 129 2.11 -19.09 -25.66
N GLU A 130 2.71 -18.35 -24.72
CA GLU A 130 4.08 -18.60 -24.26
C GLU A 130 4.22 -19.90 -23.47
N LEU A 131 3.19 -20.30 -22.71
CA LEU A 131 3.17 -21.56 -21.98
C LEU A 131 3.34 -22.73 -22.94
N LEU A 132 2.57 -22.73 -24.04
CA LEU A 132 2.64 -23.79 -25.06
C LEU A 132 4.02 -23.84 -25.72
N VAL A 133 4.59 -22.67 -26.06
CA VAL A 133 5.94 -22.59 -26.63
C VAL A 133 6.96 -23.19 -25.66
N ARG A 134 6.98 -22.73 -24.41
CA ARG A 134 7.99 -23.14 -23.42
C ARG A 134 7.88 -24.60 -23.01
N LEU A 135 6.67 -25.16 -22.93
CA LEU A 135 6.48 -26.60 -22.68
C LEU A 135 7.12 -27.49 -23.76
N THR A 136 7.29 -26.98 -24.98
CA THR A 136 7.94 -27.71 -26.07
C THR A 136 9.43 -27.40 -26.21
N SER A 137 9.85 -26.17 -25.92
CA SER A 137 11.21 -25.70 -26.20
C SER A 137 12.16 -25.72 -25.00
N ASP A 138 11.65 -25.77 -23.76
CA ASP A 138 12.44 -25.63 -22.53
C ASP A 138 12.22 -26.84 -21.61
N PRO A 139 13.15 -27.81 -21.58
CA PRO A 139 13.03 -29.01 -20.75
C PRO A 139 12.94 -28.72 -19.24
N ASP A 140 13.65 -27.70 -18.76
CA ASP A 140 13.65 -27.32 -17.34
C ASP A 140 12.30 -26.70 -16.96
N PHE A 141 11.71 -25.93 -17.87
CA PHE A 141 10.36 -25.39 -17.68
C PHE A 141 9.30 -26.49 -17.71
N LYS A 142 9.44 -27.47 -18.61
CA LYS A 142 8.57 -28.65 -18.62
C LYS A 142 8.70 -29.44 -17.31
N ALA A 143 9.91 -29.60 -16.78
CA ALA A 143 10.13 -30.22 -15.47
C ALA A 143 9.49 -29.42 -14.34
N PHE A 144 9.62 -28.08 -14.35
CA PHE A 144 8.94 -27.17 -13.42
C PHE A 144 7.42 -27.38 -13.43
N CYS A 145 6.79 -27.37 -14.62
CA CYS A 145 5.35 -27.59 -14.76
C CYS A 145 4.91 -29.01 -14.35
N SER A 146 5.74 -30.03 -14.62
CA SER A 146 5.44 -31.42 -14.23
C SER A 146 5.58 -31.66 -12.73
N GLY A 147 6.40 -30.83 -12.07
CA GLY A 147 6.67 -30.87 -10.64
C GLY A 147 5.91 -29.81 -9.84
N ALA A 148 4.80 -29.24 -10.33
CA ALA A 148 4.08 -28.08 -9.77
C ALA A 148 3.44 -28.26 -8.35
N HIS A 149 4.18 -28.90 -7.44
CA HIS A 149 4.08 -28.80 -5.98
C HIS A 149 5.37 -28.23 -5.34
N ILE A 150 6.28 -27.63 -6.13
CA ILE A 150 7.60 -27.15 -5.66
C ILE A 150 7.52 -26.05 -4.57
N ILE A 151 6.37 -25.41 -4.36
CA ILE A 151 6.19 -24.42 -3.28
C ILE A 151 4.83 -24.62 -2.60
N GLY A 152 4.79 -25.42 -1.52
CA GLY A 152 3.69 -25.46 -0.56
C GLY A 152 3.16 -26.84 -0.20
N ASN A 153 3.40 -27.27 1.05
CA ASN A 153 2.71 -28.39 1.67
C ASN A 153 1.30 -27.95 2.12
N GLY A 154 0.26 -28.37 1.41
CA GLY A 154 -1.11 -28.43 1.95
C GLY A 154 -1.98 -27.18 1.75
N LYS A 155 -3.18 -27.43 1.21
CA LYS A 155 -4.41 -26.62 1.33
C LYS A 155 -4.20 -25.09 1.35
N GLY A 156 -4.13 -24.50 0.17
CA GLY A 156 -4.43 -23.07 -0.03
C GLY A 156 -3.26 -22.24 -0.52
N PHE A 157 -2.83 -22.43 -1.76
CA PHE A 157 -2.38 -21.40 -2.72
C PHE A 157 -2.17 -22.09 -4.08
N GLY A 158 -3.18 -22.85 -4.51
CA GLY A 158 -3.22 -23.44 -5.84
C GLY A 158 -3.66 -22.40 -6.85
N THR A 159 -2.72 -21.57 -7.31
CA THR A 159 -2.93 -20.81 -8.55
C THR A 159 -2.18 -21.55 -9.64
N SER A 160 -2.86 -21.84 -10.75
CA SER A 160 -2.23 -22.41 -11.94
C SER A 160 -1.06 -21.52 -12.36
N ILE A 161 -0.04 -22.07 -13.04
CA ILE A 161 1.05 -21.25 -13.65
C ILE A 161 0.49 -20.11 -14.53
N THR A 162 -0.72 -20.29 -15.04
CA THR A 162 -1.48 -19.31 -15.83
C THR A 162 -2.00 -18.12 -15.01
N GLU A 163 -2.05 -18.20 -13.69
CA GLU A 163 -2.45 -17.13 -12.78
C GLU A 163 -1.23 -16.50 -12.09
N THR A 164 -0.22 -17.31 -11.75
CA THR A 164 0.99 -16.80 -11.07
C THR A 164 1.76 -15.80 -11.93
N ALA A 165 1.98 -16.11 -13.22
CA ALA A 165 2.76 -15.23 -14.10
C ALA A 165 2.08 -13.86 -14.35
N PRO A 166 0.78 -13.77 -14.69
CA PRO A 166 0.10 -12.48 -14.77
C PRO A 166 0.18 -11.65 -13.49
N ASN A 167 -0.02 -12.30 -12.33
CA ASN A 167 0.02 -11.61 -11.04
C ASN A 167 1.43 -11.04 -10.75
N LEU A 168 2.48 -11.83 -10.99
CA LEU A 168 3.86 -11.36 -10.85
C LEU A 168 4.19 -10.19 -11.78
N ILE A 169 3.70 -10.23 -13.02
CA ILE A 169 3.91 -9.13 -13.98
C ILE A 169 3.18 -7.86 -13.53
N SER A 170 1.95 -7.98 -13.03
CA SER A 170 1.18 -6.85 -12.48
C SER A 170 1.90 -6.23 -11.27
N GLN A 171 2.31 -7.07 -10.32
CA GLN A 171 3.03 -6.64 -9.11
C GLN A 171 4.40 -6.02 -9.44
N ALA A 172 5.15 -6.57 -10.39
CA ALA A 172 6.41 -5.95 -10.81
C ALA A 172 6.17 -4.55 -11.41
N GLY A 173 5.11 -4.42 -12.22
CA GLY A 173 4.69 -3.13 -12.77
C GLY A 173 4.41 -2.09 -11.68
N SER A 174 3.62 -2.43 -10.66
CA SER A 174 3.27 -1.50 -9.59
C SER A 174 4.45 -1.12 -8.69
N LEU A 175 5.39 -2.05 -8.50
CA LEU A 175 6.62 -1.84 -7.73
C LEU A 175 7.69 -1.02 -8.46
N GLY A 176 7.51 -0.78 -9.77
CA GLY A 176 8.54 -0.11 -10.55
C GLY A 176 9.66 -1.04 -11.04
N ILE A 177 9.44 -2.36 -11.04
CA ILE A 177 10.44 -3.37 -11.35
C ILE A 177 10.33 -3.78 -12.82
N SER A 178 11.44 -3.67 -13.56
CA SER A 178 11.53 -4.19 -14.93
C SER A 178 11.82 -5.69 -14.91
N LEU A 179 11.03 -6.46 -15.68
CA LEU A 179 11.19 -7.91 -15.84
C LEU A 179 11.95 -8.27 -17.13
N GLU A 180 12.60 -7.31 -17.79
CA GLU A 180 13.40 -7.55 -19.00
C GLU A 180 14.53 -8.56 -18.78
N ASN A 181 15.04 -8.69 -17.55
CA ASN A 181 16.10 -9.63 -17.16
C ASN A 181 15.69 -10.47 -15.92
N ALA A 182 14.45 -10.96 -15.89
CA ALA A 182 13.89 -11.63 -14.70
C ALA A 182 14.76 -12.80 -14.17
N GLU A 183 15.42 -13.56 -15.04
CA GLU A 183 16.31 -14.65 -14.64
C GLU A 183 17.48 -14.16 -13.76
N ALA A 184 18.07 -13.00 -14.08
CA ALA A 184 19.19 -12.42 -13.34
C ALA A 184 18.77 -11.80 -12.00
N MET A 185 17.47 -11.64 -11.76
CA MET A 185 16.93 -11.12 -10.51
C MET A 185 16.81 -12.20 -9.42
N LEU A 186 16.92 -13.48 -9.80
CA LEU A 186 16.85 -14.58 -8.84
C LEU A 186 18.10 -14.58 -7.95
N PRO A 187 17.94 -14.60 -6.62
CA PRO A 187 19.07 -14.70 -5.72
C PRO A 187 19.85 -16.00 -5.99
N GLU A 188 21.17 -15.95 -5.85
CA GLU A 188 21.98 -17.18 -5.89
C GLU A 188 21.59 -18.09 -4.70
N PRO A 189 21.53 -19.41 -4.88
CA PRO A 189 21.09 -20.34 -3.86
C PRO A 189 22.18 -20.55 -2.79
N ALA A 190 22.22 -19.61 -1.86
CA ALA A 190 23.09 -19.61 -0.70
C ALA A 190 22.28 -19.43 0.59
N PRO A 191 22.63 -20.14 1.68
CA PRO A 191 22.01 -19.89 2.97
C PRO A 191 22.40 -18.50 3.46
N ASN A 192 21.43 -17.72 3.96
CA ASN A 192 21.71 -16.50 4.71
C ASN A 192 22.33 -16.79 6.08
N THR A 193 22.29 -18.06 6.49
CA THR A 193 22.87 -18.58 7.72
C THR A 193 24.34 -18.89 7.55
N THR A 194 25.13 -18.45 8.50
CA THR A 194 26.57 -18.66 8.57
C THR A 194 26.93 -19.56 9.76
N ARG A 195 28.18 -20.02 9.78
CA ARG A 195 28.75 -20.72 10.95
C ARG A 195 28.65 -19.90 12.24
N ILE A 196 28.81 -18.57 12.14
CA ILE A 196 28.78 -17.65 13.29
C ILE A 196 27.41 -17.71 14.00
N ASP A 197 26.33 -17.89 13.23
CA ASP A 197 24.98 -17.96 13.79
C ASP A 197 24.83 -19.21 14.68
N PHE A 198 25.39 -20.36 14.27
CA PHE A 198 25.42 -21.57 15.10
C PHE A 198 26.29 -21.40 16.35
N GLU A 199 27.44 -20.72 16.23
CA GLU A 199 28.33 -20.42 17.36
C GLU A 199 27.63 -19.49 18.37
N MET A 200 26.87 -18.50 17.91
CA MET A 200 26.07 -17.62 18.74
C MET A 200 24.98 -18.37 19.51
N ILE A 201 24.30 -19.33 18.88
CA ILE A 201 23.32 -20.17 19.57
C ILE A 201 24.01 -21.04 20.63
N CYS A 202 25.14 -21.68 20.32
CA CYS A 202 25.88 -22.48 21.30
C CYS A 202 26.28 -21.63 22.51
N LYS A 203 26.73 -20.40 22.29
CA LYS A 203 27.06 -19.44 23.37
C LYS A 203 25.83 -19.12 24.22
N ARG A 204 24.69 -18.81 23.62
CA ARG A 204 23.44 -18.50 24.33
C ARG A 204 22.92 -19.69 25.15
N ILE A 205 23.06 -20.92 24.65
CA ILE A 205 22.68 -22.14 25.39
C ILE A 205 23.54 -22.28 26.66
N LYS A 206 24.85 -22.00 26.60
CA LYS A 206 25.76 -22.06 27.76
C LYS A 206 25.44 -21.04 28.84
N GLU A 207 24.89 -19.90 28.46
CA GLU A 207 24.53 -18.80 29.37
C GLU A 207 23.18 -19.05 30.07
N LEU A 208 22.47 -20.15 29.76
CA LEU A 208 21.21 -20.47 30.40
C LEU A 208 21.40 -20.78 31.90
N PRO A 209 20.51 -20.25 32.78
CA PRO A 209 20.61 -20.47 34.21
C PRO A 209 20.39 -21.93 34.63
N ARG A 210 19.73 -22.73 33.77
CA ARG A 210 19.54 -24.17 33.97
C ARG A 210 19.53 -24.90 32.63
N ILE A 211 20.47 -25.82 32.44
CA ILE A 211 20.59 -26.66 31.25
C ILE A 211 20.12 -28.09 31.60
N THR A 212 19.22 -28.65 30.80
CA THR A 212 18.79 -30.04 30.99
C THR A 212 19.79 -31.00 30.30
N PRO A 213 19.89 -32.28 30.71
CA PRO A 213 20.79 -33.24 30.05
C PRO A 213 20.56 -33.36 28.53
N ALA A 214 19.31 -33.27 28.08
CA ALA A 214 18.99 -33.28 26.65
C ALA A 214 19.53 -32.04 25.92
N VAL A 215 19.42 -30.86 26.52
CA VAL A 215 19.98 -29.62 25.97
C VAL A 215 21.51 -29.67 25.96
N GLN A 216 22.12 -30.20 27.02
CA GLN A 216 23.58 -30.38 27.10
C GLN A 216 24.09 -31.33 26.02
N THR A 217 23.41 -32.45 25.81
CA THR A 217 23.75 -33.41 24.75
C THR A 217 23.67 -32.75 23.37
N ALA A 218 22.64 -31.92 23.13
CA ALA A 218 22.52 -31.14 21.90
C ALA A 218 23.70 -30.20 21.69
N LEU A 219 24.05 -29.45 22.74
CA LEU A 219 25.16 -28.52 22.74
C LEU A 219 26.47 -29.25 22.43
N ASP A 220 26.74 -30.37 23.10
CA ASP A 220 27.96 -31.15 22.90
C ASP A 220 28.08 -31.65 21.45
N ILE A 221 26.98 -32.13 20.86
CA ILE A 221 26.95 -32.60 19.46
C ILE A 221 27.14 -31.42 18.49
N LEU A 222 26.50 -30.28 18.74
CA LEU A 222 26.67 -29.06 17.94
C LEU A 222 28.10 -28.56 17.98
N GLU A 223 28.72 -28.51 19.16
CA GLU A 223 30.11 -28.08 19.33
C GLU A 223 31.09 -29.04 18.69
N LEU A 224 30.84 -30.35 18.79
CA LEU A 224 31.62 -31.35 18.09
C LEU A 224 31.51 -31.14 16.57
N SER A 225 30.29 -30.94 16.07
CA SER A 225 30.05 -30.71 14.64
C SER A 225 30.71 -29.42 14.15
N LEU A 226 30.65 -28.34 14.93
CA LEU A 226 31.37 -27.10 14.66
C LEU A 226 32.89 -27.28 14.67
N LYS A 227 33.45 -28.24 15.42
CA LYS A 227 34.89 -28.53 15.35
C LYS A 227 35.27 -29.33 14.11
N GLU A 228 34.37 -30.19 13.62
CA GLU A 228 34.63 -31.10 12.51
C GLU A 228 34.42 -30.48 11.14
N THR A 229 33.50 -29.51 11.01
CA THR A 229 33.18 -28.90 9.72
C THR A 229 32.92 -27.40 9.82
N ASN A 230 33.27 -26.68 8.75
CA ASN A 230 32.86 -25.30 8.51
C ASN A 230 31.62 -25.21 7.59
N ASP A 231 31.17 -26.35 7.06
CA ASP A 231 30.05 -26.42 6.14
C ASP A 231 28.71 -26.36 6.89
N VAL A 232 27.93 -25.33 6.57
CA VAL A 232 26.65 -25.02 7.22
C VAL A 232 25.58 -26.07 6.92
N GLU A 233 25.61 -26.69 5.74
CA GLU A 233 24.66 -27.74 5.36
C GLU A 233 24.88 -29.02 6.18
N SER A 234 26.13 -29.43 6.33
CA SER A 234 26.52 -30.54 7.21
C SER A 234 26.11 -30.29 8.66
N LEU A 235 26.24 -29.04 9.16
CA LEU A 235 25.77 -28.67 10.50
C LEU A 235 24.24 -28.84 10.61
N ALA A 236 23.48 -28.32 9.64
CA ALA A 236 22.02 -28.42 9.63
C ALA A 236 21.50 -29.87 9.50
N MET A 237 22.16 -30.72 8.70
CA MET A 237 21.80 -32.15 8.58
C MET A 237 22.01 -32.88 9.90
N ARG A 238 23.18 -32.74 10.53
CA ARG A 238 23.48 -33.35 11.84
C ARG A 238 22.53 -32.86 12.93
N MET A 239 22.06 -31.62 12.83
CA MET A 239 21.02 -31.10 13.71
C MET A 239 19.67 -31.79 13.56
N GLY A 240 19.31 -32.22 12.35
CA GLY A 240 18.11 -33.01 12.10
C GLY A 240 18.11 -34.36 12.81
N GLU A 241 19.30 -34.92 13.03
CA GLU A 241 19.50 -36.22 13.69
C GLU A 241 19.41 -36.14 15.22
N LEU A 242 19.47 -34.94 15.81
CA LEU A 242 19.47 -34.74 17.26
C LEU A 242 18.19 -35.23 17.96
N GLY A 243 17.08 -35.43 17.23
CA GLY A 243 15.82 -35.96 17.78
C GLY A 243 15.15 -35.08 18.85
N ILE A 244 15.71 -33.92 19.16
CA ILE A 244 15.17 -32.96 20.12
C ILE A 244 14.05 -32.20 19.43
N LYS A 245 12.84 -32.20 20.01
CA LYS A 245 11.71 -31.45 19.43
C LYS A 245 11.66 -30.00 19.92
N LYS A 246 12.02 -29.75 21.18
CA LYS A 246 12.06 -28.41 21.81
C LYS A 246 13.06 -28.41 22.96
N PHE A 247 13.81 -27.32 23.11
CA PHE A 247 14.48 -27.02 24.37
C PHE A 247 13.39 -26.55 25.37
N GLY A 248 13.43 -27.00 26.63
CA GLY A 248 12.31 -26.85 27.57
C GLY A 248 11.83 -25.40 27.81
N ARG A 249 10.77 -25.20 28.63
CA ARG A 249 10.07 -23.90 28.81
C ARG A 249 10.97 -22.68 29.07
N GLY A 250 12.14 -22.84 29.69
CA GLY A 250 13.10 -21.75 29.97
C GLY A 250 14.05 -21.38 28.83
N ALA A 251 13.96 -22.02 27.67
CA ALA A 251 14.86 -21.81 26.52
C ALA A 251 14.07 -21.73 25.19
N LYS A 252 12.81 -21.29 25.24
CA LYS A 252 11.91 -21.28 24.08
C LYS A 252 12.46 -20.41 22.94
N GLU A 253 12.87 -19.17 23.23
CA GLU A 253 13.40 -18.25 22.20
C GLU A 253 14.64 -18.82 21.50
N ILE A 254 15.58 -19.40 22.28
CA ILE A 254 16.77 -20.06 21.73
C ILE A 254 16.38 -21.28 20.87
N SER A 255 15.34 -22.02 21.30
CA SER A 255 14.79 -23.13 20.51
C SER A 255 14.21 -22.66 19.18
N ASP A 256 13.47 -21.57 19.19
CA ASP A 256 12.82 -21.04 17.99
C ASP A 256 13.90 -20.52 17.02
N ASP A 257 14.87 -19.74 17.50
CA ASP A 257 16.02 -19.27 16.71
C ASP A 257 16.83 -20.44 16.11
N PHE A 258 17.03 -21.51 16.90
CA PHE A 258 17.77 -22.70 16.46
C PHE A 258 17.08 -23.43 15.31
N TRP A 259 15.76 -23.61 15.39
CA TRP A 259 15.01 -24.24 14.30
C TRP A 259 14.92 -23.33 13.08
N GLN A 260 14.81 -22.01 13.28
CA GLN A 260 14.81 -21.05 12.19
C GLN A 260 16.13 -21.04 11.41
N LEU A 261 17.28 -21.15 12.09
CA LEU A 261 18.57 -21.32 11.41
C LEU A 261 18.62 -22.61 10.59
N LYS A 262 18.17 -23.73 11.16
CA LYS A 262 18.14 -25.01 10.45
C LYS A 262 17.25 -24.94 9.21
N GLU A 263 16.04 -24.41 9.37
CA GLU A 263 15.05 -24.27 8.31
C GLU A 263 15.58 -23.38 7.17
N SER A 264 16.22 -22.26 7.50
CA SER A 264 16.89 -21.37 6.54
C SER A 264 17.93 -22.11 5.67
N VAL A 265 18.72 -23.02 6.26
CA VAL A 265 19.70 -23.81 5.52
C VAL A 265 19.03 -24.88 4.65
N GLU A 266 18.03 -25.59 5.18
CA GLU A 266 17.26 -26.57 4.41
C GLU A 266 16.52 -25.92 3.24
N ASP A 267 15.97 -24.72 3.43
CA ASP A 267 15.35 -23.93 2.37
C ASP A 267 16.35 -23.55 1.28
N ALA A 268 17.57 -23.15 1.65
CA ALA A 268 18.62 -22.84 0.67
C ALA A 268 19.02 -24.07 -0.15
N ILE A 269 19.11 -25.26 0.48
CA ILE A 269 19.37 -26.53 -0.21
C ILE A 269 18.22 -26.84 -1.18
N ARG A 270 16.96 -26.82 -0.69
CA ARG A 270 15.77 -27.03 -1.52
C ARG A 270 15.73 -26.06 -2.69
N TYR A 271 16.00 -24.79 -2.44
CA TYR A 271 16.03 -23.76 -3.47
C TYR A 271 17.14 -24.01 -4.49
N ARG A 272 18.33 -24.47 -4.08
CA ARG A 272 19.42 -24.85 -4.98
C ARG A 272 19.03 -25.99 -5.92
N GLU A 273 18.40 -27.04 -5.38
CA GLU A 273 17.93 -28.19 -6.16
C GLU A 273 16.90 -27.77 -7.23
N HIS A 274 16.03 -26.83 -6.89
CA HIS A 274 14.99 -26.31 -7.77
C HIS A 274 15.43 -25.06 -8.56
N TYR A 275 16.67 -24.60 -8.40
CA TYR A 275 17.15 -23.35 -8.98
C TYR A 275 17.08 -23.35 -10.52
N PRO A 276 17.42 -24.44 -11.24
CA PRO A 276 17.21 -24.50 -12.69
C PRO A 276 15.73 -24.35 -13.08
N ALA A 277 14.82 -24.93 -12.31
CA ALA A 277 13.38 -24.85 -12.54
C ALA A 277 12.85 -23.42 -12.26
N ALA A 278 13.35 -22.76 -11.21
CA ALA A 278 13.07 -21.36 -10.91
C ALA A 278 13.57 -20.43 -12.03
N LYS A 279 14.79 -20.64 -12.54
CA LYS A 279 15.32 -19.93 -13.72
C LYS A 279 14.47 -20.14 -14.96
N ALA A 280 14.01 -21.36 -15.19
CA ALA A 280 13.11 -21.66 -16.30
C ALA A 280 11.77 -20.91 -16.19
N PHE A 281 11.17 -20.86 -15.00
CA PHE A 281 9.98 -20.06 -14.75
C PHE A 281 10.22 -18.56 -14.93
N ALA A 282 11.35 -18.03 -14.44
CA ALA A 282 11.72 -16.63 -14.64
C ALA A 282 11.89 -16.29 -16.13
N ARG A 283 12.51 -17.18 -16.93
CA ARG A 283 12.59 -17.03 -18.40
C ARG A 283 11.22 -17.01 -19.07
N TYR A 284 10.26 -17.81 -18.59
CA TYR A 284 8.87 -17.76 -19.05
C TYR A 284 8.21 -16.42 -18.73
N VAL A 285 8.29 -15.96 -17.47
CA VAL A 285 7.74 -14.65 -17.04
C VAL A 285 8.36 -13.51 -17.86
N GLN A 286 9.67 -13.52 -18.08
CA GLN A 286 10.37 -12.57 -18.94
C GLN A 286 9.83 -12.59 -20.38
N SER A 287 9.62 -13.78 -20.96
CA SER A 287 9.06 -13.95 -22.30
C SER A 287 7.66 -13.33 -22.42
N VAL A 288 6.80 -13.62 -21.45
CA VAL A 288 5.44 -13.06 -21.36
C VAL A 288 5.52 -11.54 -21.26
N HIS A 289 6.34 -11.01 -20.34
CA HIS A 289 6.50 -9.57 -20.15
C HIS A 289 6.96 -8.86 -21.44
N LEU A 290 8.00 -9.39 -22.10
CA LEU A 290 8.54 -8.82 -23.34
C LEU A 290 7.51 -8.85 -24.48
N ASN A 291 6.75 -9.94 -24.61
CA ASN A 291 5.68 -10.02 -25.61
C ASN A 291 4.50 -9.11 -25.28
N PHE A 292 4.16 -8.95 -24.00
CA PHE A 292 3.12 -8.03 -23.56
C PHE A 292 3.49 -6.58 -23.90
N GLN A 293 4.71 -6.16 -23.58
CA GLN A 293 5.23 -4.85 -23.97
C GLN A 293 5.26 -4.67 -25.50
N ARG A 294 5.68 -5.70 -26.26
CA ARG A 294 5.67 -5.65 -27.73
C ARG A 294 4.26 -5.52 -28.32
N ARG A 295 3.28 -6.28 -27.81
CA ARG A 295 1.89 -6.21 -28.29
C ARG A 295 1.28 -4.85 -27.98
N LYS A 296 1.48 -4.33 -26.76
CA LYS A 296 1.08 -2.96 -26.37
C LYS A 296 1.66 -1.90 -27.31
N HIS A 297 2.97 -1.94 -27.56
CA HIS A 297 3.62 -1.03 -28.51
C HIS A 297 3.06 -1.14 -29.93
N THR A 298 2.80 -2.35 -30.42
CA THR A 298 2.24 -2.55 -31.78
C THR A 298 0.81 -2.00 -31.90
N MET A 299 0.06 -2.02 -30.81
CA MET A 299 -1.29 -1.45 -30.71
C MET A 299 -1.30 0.07 -30.47
N ASP A 300 -0.13 0.71 -30.33
CA ASP A 300 0.00 2.09 -29.84
C ASP A 300 -0.82 2.31 -28.57
N ALA A 301 -0.66 1.37 -27.63
CA ALA A 301 -1.42 1.27 -26.41
C ALA A 301 -0.50 1.17 -25.19
N VAL A 302 -0.97 1.68 -24.05
CA VAL A 302 -0.29 1.62 -22.75
C VAL A 302 -1.29 1.22 -21.68
N ASP A 303 -0.85 0.57 -20.61
CA ASP A 303 -1.69 0.34 -19.42
C ASP A 303 -1.42 1.36 -18.31
N PHE A 304 -2.18 1.26 -17.20
CA PHE A 304 -2.04 2.18 -16.06
C PHE A 304 -0.65 2.15 -15.41
N ALA A 305 0.03 1.00 -15.40
CA ALA A 305 1.38 0.91 -14.87
C ALA A 305 2.36 1.62 -15.81
N ASP A 306 2.28 1.37 -17.12
CA ASP A 306 3.11 2.03 -18.14
C ASP A 306 3.00 3.55 -18.06
N LEU A 307 1.78 4.10 -17.86
CA LEU A 307 1.57 5.54 -17.73
C LEU A 307 2.49 6.15 -16.66
N SER A 308 2.54 5.53 -15.48
CA SER A 308 3.37 6.01 -14.37
C SER A 308 4.85 5.80 -14.65
N HIS A 309 5.24 4.62 -15.18
CA HIS A 309 6.62 4.31 -15.54
C HIS A 309 7.21 5.26 -16.57
N MET A 310 6.47 5.48 -17.66
CA MET A 310 6.89 6.34 -18.76
C MET A 310 6.95 7.79 -18.31
N ALA A 311 5.99 8.25 -17.50
CA ALA A 311 6.00 9.60 -16.92
C ALA A 311 7.21 9.80 -16.00
N VAL A 312 7.51 8.85 -15.11
CA VAL A 312 8.71 8.89 -14.25
C VAL A 312 9.98 8.95 -15.09
N LYS A 313 10.10 8.10 -16.11
CA LYS A 313 11.25 8.07 -17.01
C LYS A 313 11.42 9.40 -17.77
N LEU A 314 10.31 9.96 -18.24
CA LEU A 314 10.29 11.23 -18.97
C LEU A 314 10.76 12.39 -18.07
N LEU A 315 10.20 12.51 -16.86
CA LEU A 315 10.59 13.54 -15.89
C LEU A 315 12.06 13.40 -15.48
N LYS A 316 12.50 12.19 -15.09
CA LYS A 316 13.90 11.94 -14.71
C LYS A 316 14.91 12.20 -15.82
N SER A 317 14.49 12.08 -17.09
CA SER A 317 15.34 12.40 -18.24
C SER A 317 15.50 13.90 -18.51
N GLY A 318 14.71 14.76 -17.84
CA GLY A 318 14.70 16.21 -18.06
C GLY A 318 14.05 16.64 -19.37
N LYS A 319 13.45 15.71 -20.13
CA LYS A 319 12.72 16.03 -21.37
C LYS A 319 11.37 16.70 -21.11
N ALA A 320 10.76 16.42 -19.96
CA ALA A 320 9.62 17.18 -19.45
C ALA A 320 9.94 17.72 -18.06
N THR A 321 9.71 19.02 -17.85
CA THR A 321 9.94 19.72 -16.58
C THR A 321 8.72 20.59 -16.26
N PRO A 322 7.60 19.98 -15.81
CA PRO A 322 6.40 20.75 -15.51
C PRO A 322 6.66 21.68 -14.31
N GLY A 323 6.50 22.99 -14.52
CA GLY A 323 6.80 24.01 -13.50
C GLY A 323 5.66 24.25 -12.52
N PHE A 324 5.39 23.28 -11.63
CA PHE A 324 4.40 23.46 -10.55
C PHE A 324 5.04 24.09 -9.32
N GLU A 325 4.42 25.15 -8.79
CA GLU A 325 4.82 25.76 -7.52
C GLU A 325 4.36 24.90 -6.34
N TYR A 326 3.25 24.18 -6.51
CA TYR A 326 2.66 23.30 -5.50
C TYR A 326 2.17 22.00 -6.13
N VAL A 327 2.47 20.89 -5.45
CA VAL A 327 1.93 19.56 -5.71
C VAL A 327 1.17 19.11 -4.46
N LEU A 328 -0.14 18.96 -4.59
CA LEU A 328 -1.06 18.52 -3.55
C LEU A 328 -1.55 17.12 -3.89
N ILE A 329 -1.40 16.18 -2.96
CA ILE A 329 -1.80 14.79 -3.10
C ILE A 329 -2.84 14.47 -2.04
N ASP A 330 -4.06 14.13 -2.46
CA ASP A 330 -5.11 13.60 -1.60
C ASP A 330 -5.14 12.06 -1.67
N GLU A 331 -5.59 11.41 -0.60
CA GLU A 331 -5.63 9.95 -0.44
C GLU A 331 -4.27 9.26 -0.70
N VAL A 332 -3.19 9.81 -0.12
CA VAL A 332 -1.82 9.32 -0.32
C VAL A 332 -1.62 7.85 0.12
N GLN A 333 -2.46 7.32 1.02
CA GLN A 333 -2.41 5.92 1.44
C GLN A 333 -2.78 4.92 0.34
N ASP A 334 -3.41 5.36 -0.75
CA ASP A 334 -3.88 4.51 -1.84
C ASP A 334 -2.95 4.54 -3.07
N ILE A 335 -1.73 5.05 -2.88
CA ILE A 335 -0.74 5.27 -3.94
C ILE A 335 0.22 4.08 -4.05
N SER A 336 0.56 3.69 -5.28
CA SER A 336 1.55 2.63 -5.55
C SER A 336 2.99 3.13 -5.49
N ARG A 337 3.95 2.22 -5.39
CA ARG A 337 5.38 2.58 -5.31
C ARG A 337 5.88 3.33 -6.56
N ILE A 338 5.41 2.98 -7.76
CA ILE A 338 5.78 3.72 -8.98
C ILE A 338 5.21 5.15 -8.98
N GLN A 339 4.00 5.36 -8.47
CA GLN A 339 3.41 6.69 -8.33
C GLN A 339 4.11 7.52 -7.24
N TYR A 340 4.64 6.89 -6.19
CA TYR A 340 5.56 7.56 -5.26
C TYR A 340 6.81 8.08 -5.98
N GLN A 341 7.43 7.30 -6.88
CA GLN A 341 8.56 7.78 -7.69
C GLN A 341 8.17 8.95 -8.60
N LEU A 342 6.92 8.97 -9.10
CA LEU A 342 6.38 10.09 -9.86
C LEU A 342 6.31 11.35 -8.99
N ILE A 343 5.74 11.24 -7.79
CA ILE A 343 5.66 12.35 -6.83
C ILE A 343 7.05 12.89 -6.51
N GLN A 344 8.02 12.01 -6.27
CA GLN A 344 9.42 12.42 -6.03
C GLN A 344 10.02 13.16 -7.24
N SER A 345 9.70 12.72 -8.45
CA SER A 345 10.19 13.35 -9.68
C SER A 345 9.55 14.73 -9.92
N LEU A 346 8.32 14.94 -9.44
CA LEU A 346 7.63 16.25 -9.49
C LEU A 346 8.02 17.18 -8.35
N TRP A 347 8.52 16.63 -7.22
CA TRP A 347 8.92 17.40 -6.04
C TRP A 347 10.37 17.90 -6.15
N GLU A 348 10.64 18.70 -7.18
CA GLU A 348 11.93 19.33 -7.42
C GLU A 348 12.25 20.46 -6.41
N LYS A 349 13.44 21.09 -6.54
CA LYS A 349 13.95 22.07 -5.56
C LYS A 349 12.99 23.20 -5.24
N GLU A 350 12.24 23.69 -6.22
CA GLU A 350 11.35 24.85 -6.12
C GLU A 350 9.87 24.50 -5.84
N THR A 351 9.51 23.22 -5.94
CA THR A 351 8.13 22.76 -5.75
C THR A 351 7.83 22.45 -4.30
N ASN A 352 6.66 22.85 -3.83
CA ASN A 352 6.16 22.55 -2.49
C ASN A 352 5.25 21.32 -2.53
N LEU A 353 5.52 20.34 -1.67
CA LEU A 353 4.73 19.11 -1.59
C LEU A 353 3.79 19.14 -0.38
N VAL A 354 2.52 18.88 -0.63
CA VAL A 354 1.50 18.71 0.39
C VAL A 354 0.83 17.37 0.19
N ILE A 355 0.89 16.50 1.19
CA ILE A 355 0.19 15.21 1.17
C ILE A 355 -0.91 15.17 2.22
N CYS A 356 -2.01 14.51 1.90
CA CYS A 356 -3.12 14.27 2.80
C CYS A 356 -3.55 12.81 2.73
N GLY A 357 -3.76 12.19 3.88
CA GLY A 357 -4.22 10.81 3.93
C GLY A 357 -4.42 10.27 5.34
N ASP A 358 -4.76 9.00 5.41
CA ASP A 358 -4.89 8.23 6.65
C ASP A 358 -4.40 6.80 6.43
N ARG A 359 -3.33 6.41 7.10
CA ARG A 359 -2.79 5.05 6.99
C ARG A 359 -3.82 3.98 7.36
N LYS A 360 -4.74 4.30 8.27
CA LYS A 360 -5.82 3.40 8.72
C LYS A 360 -6.89 3.16 7.65
N GLN A 361 -6.89 3.94 6.56
CA GLN A 361 -7.86 3.83 5.47
C GLN A 361 -7.26 3.22 4.19
N GLY A 362 -6.01 2.77 4.22
CA GLY A 362 -5.37 2.11 3.08
C GLY A 362 -5.98 0.74 2.82
N ILE A 363 -6.93 0.66 1.89
CA ILE A 363 -7.68 -0.57 1.55
C ILE A 363 -7.47 -1.03 0.10
N TYR A 364 -6.60 -0.35 -0.65
CA TYR A 364 -6.35 -0.62 -2.08
C TYR A 364 -5.07 -1.41 -2.34
N THR A 365 -4.55 -2.16 -1.36
CA THR A 365 -3.37 -3.04 -1.57
C THR A 365 -3.61 -4.11 -2.63
N TRP A 366 -4.85 -4.53 -2.83
CA TRP A 366 -5.26 -5.43 -3.92
C TRP A 366 -5.19 -4.78 -5.32
N ARG A 367 -5.07 -3.45 -5.40
CA ARG A 367 -4.74 -2.66 -6.60
C ARG A 367 -3.32 -2.11 -6.54
N ASP A 368 -2.45 -2.78 -5.79
CA ASP A 368 -1.04 -2.46 -5.64
C ASP A 368 -0.71 -1.12 -4.95
N ALA A 369 -1.65 -0.55 -4.18
CA ALA A 369 -1.29 0.53 -3.26
C ALA A 369 -0.25 0.01 -2.25
N ASP A 370 0.79 0.80 -2.00
CA ASP A 370 1.87 0.44 -1.09
C ASP A 370 1.70 1.20 0.24
N PRO A 371 1.35 0.52 1.35
CA PRO A 371 1.13 1.15 2.65
C PRO A 371 2.36 1.90 3.20
N GLN A 372 3.56 1.64 2.67
CA GLN A 372 4.79 2.31 3.07
C GLN A 372 4.98 3.67 2.40
N VAL A 373 4.23 4.00 1.32
CA VAL A 373 4.38 5.26 0.58
C VAL A 373 4.11 6.49 1.45
N MET A 374 3.00 6.51 2.19
CA MET A 374 2.68 7.63 3.09
C MET A 374 3.74 7.79 4.20
N PRO A 375 4.15 6.71 4.92
CA PRO A 375 5.27 6.79 5.87
C PRO A 375 6.58 7.32 5.28
N ASP A 376 6.95 6.84 4.10
CA ASP A 376 8.19 7.25 3.44
C ASP A 376 8.15 8.73 3.07
N LEU A 377 7.07 9.21 2.46
CA LEU A 377 6.89 10.62 2.12
C LEU A 377 6.85 11.51 3.37
N GLU A 378 6.17 11.09 4.43
CA GLU A 378 6.15 11.83 5.70
C GLU A 378 7.56 11.99 6.26
N LYS A 379 8.34 10.91 6.30
CA LYS A 379 9.73 10.92 6.75
C LYS A 379 10.59 11.86 5.89
N GLU A 380 10.44 11.83 4.58
CA GLU A 380 11.17 12.70 3.65
C GLU A 380 10.79 14.18 3.79
N ILE A 381 9.50 14.47 3.90
CA ILE A 381 8.99 15.83 4.14
C ILE A 381 9.58 16.39 5.43
N LEU A 382 9.58 15.60 6.51
CA LEU A 382 10.13 16.02 7.80
C LEU A 382 11.66 16.14 7.81
N ALA A 383 12.34 15.29 7.02
CA ALA A 383 13.80 15.35 6.84
C ALA A 383 14.24 16.53 5.97
N THR A 384 13.31 17.24 5.32
CA THR A 384 13.61 18.50 4.62
C THR A 384 14.00 19.56 5.64
N ASN A 385 15.27 19.55 6.04
CA ASN A 385 15.87 20.58 6.87
C ASN A 385 15.94 21.86 6.06
N GLY A 386 15.60 23.00 6.68
CA GLY A 386 15.92 24.34 6.15
C GLY A 386 17.42 24.63 6.11
N ALA A 387 18.25 23.62 5.84
CA ALA A 387 19.66 23.77 5.59
C ALA A 387 19.83 24.56 4.28
N LEU A 388 20.66 25.61 4.32
CA LEU A 388 21.08 26.34 3.14
C LEU A 388 21.54 25.35 2.07
N ALA A 389 20.75 25.21 1.01
CA ALA A 389 21.21 24.56 -0.20
C ALA A 389 22.32 25.45 -0.75
N THR A 390 23.56 25.00 -0.58
CA THR A 390 24.66 25.51 -1.38
C THR A 390 24.26 25.32 -2.84
N VAL A 391 24.37 26.42 -3.61
CA VAL A 391 24.11 26.55 -5.07
C VAL A 391 22.75 27.12 -5.51
N SER A 392 21.75 27.33 -4.64
CA SER A 392 20.51 28.06 -5.07
C SER A 392 19.83 28.79 -3.92
N HIS A 393 19.76 30.12 -4.00
CA HIS A 393 19.41 31.08 -2.94
C HIS A 393 17.92 31.11 -2.49
N VAL A 394 17.29 29.96 -2.26
CA VAL A 394 15.96 29.90 -1.61
C VAL A 394 15.99 28.92 -0.43
N PRO A 395 15.94 29.39 0.83
CA PRO A 395 15.85 28.51 1.99
C PRO A 395 14.52 27.73 1.98
N ARG A 396 14.57 26.40 2.11
CA ARG A 396 13.35 25.60 2.33
C ARG A 396 12.86 25.77 3.76
N GLN A 397 11.55 25.95 3.94
CA GLN A 397 10.94 25.82 5.26
C GLN A 397 10.94 24.35 5.68
N ARG A 398 11.13 24.10 6.98
CA ARG A 398 11.02 22.76 7.58
C ARG A 398 9.68 22.12 7.20
N GLY A 399 9.66 20.82 6.90
CA GLY A 399 8.40 20.09 6.74
C GLY A 399 7.60 20.04 8.03
N HIS A 400 6.27 20.06 7.94
CA HIS A 400 5.38 20.00 9.09
C HIS A 400 4.39 18.84 8.96
N VAL A 401 4.01 18.25 10.10
CA VAL A 401 2.85 17.34 10.19
C VAL A 401 1.74 18.05 10.95
N LYS A 402 0.53 17.98 10.41
CA LYS A 402 -0.70 18.42 11.07
C LYS A 402 -1.61 17.22 11.25
N ASN A 403 -1.71 16.75 12.50
CA ASN A 403 -2.64 15.70 12.87
C ASN A 403 -4.07 16.27 12.97
N LEU A 404 -4.97 15.78 12.13
CA LEU A 404 -6.40 16.11 12.17
C LEU A 404 -7.12 14.97 12.88
N GLN A 405 -7.59 15.24 14.09
CA GLN A 405 -8.25 14.25 14.95
C GLN A 405 -9.72 14.55 15.21
N THR A 406 -10.12 15.82 15.09
CA THR A 406 -11.50 16.25 15.35
C THR A 406 -12.42 15.77 14.25
N SER A 407 -13.33 14.83 14.55
CA SER A 407 -14.35 14.34 13.63
C SER A 407 -15.48 15.36 13.52
N TYR A 408 -15.79 15.74 12.28
CA TYR A 408 -16.92 16.60 11.92
C TYR A 408 -18.10 15.78 11.34
N ARG A 409 -18.06 14.45 11.50
CA ARG A 409 -19.05 13.52 10.92
C ARG A 409 -19.81 12.70 11.96
N SER A 410 -19.19 12.39 13.08
CA SER A 410 -19.68 11.39 14.03
C SER A 410 -19.85 11.96 15.43
N LYS A 411 -20.89 11.48 16.12
CA LYS A 411 -21.17 11.81 17.53
C LYS A 411 -20.27 11.02 18.49
N THR A 412 -20.18 11.48 19.74
CA THR A 412 -19.43 10.82 20.82
C THR A 412 -19.67 9.31 20.91
N PRO A 413 -20.93 8.82 20.90
CA PRO A 413 -21.19 7.40 21.18
C PRO A 413 -20.67 6.44 20.09
N ILE A 414 -20.44 6.93 18.88
CA ILE A 414 -19.80 6.14 17.80
C ILE A 414 -18.27 6.21 17.95
N ILE A 415 -17.74 7.42 18.18
CA ILE A 415 -16.29 7.65 18.28
C ILE A 415 -15.67 6.85 19.43
N ASP A 416 -16.34 6.81 20.59
CA ASP A 416 -15.82 6.12 21.77
C ASP A 416 -15.66 4.61 21.51
N VAL A 417 -16.66 3.99 20.87
CA VAL A 417 -16.60 2.56 20.54
C VAL A 417 -15.56 2.27 19.48
N VAL A 418 -15.48 3.10 18.43
CA VAL A 418 -14.45 2.97 17.38
C VAL A 418 -13.06 3.07 17.98
N ASN A 419 -12.79 4.07 18.82
CA ASN A 419 -11.49 4.22 19.48
C ASN A 419 -11.17 3.03 20.38
N LYS A 420 -12.13 2.53 21.16
CA LYS A 420 -11.93 1.36 22.03
C LYS A 420 -11.62 0.10 21.24
N LEU A 421 -12.41 -0.17 20.19
CA LEU A 421 -12.22 -1.33 19.32
C LEU A 421 -10.85 -1.32 18.66
N PHE A 422 -10.45 -0.20 18.05
CA PHE A 422 -9.17 -0.14 17.34
C PHE A 422 -7.96 -0.06 18.27
N ALA A 423 -8.09 0.49 19.49
CA ALA A 423 -7.05 0.38 20.50
C ALA A 423 -6.79 -1.08 20.89
N ALA A 424 -7.83 -1.93 20.96
CA ALA A 424 -7.69 -3.36 21.22
C ALA A 424 -7.04 -4.12 20.04
N VAL A 425 -7.37 -3.73 18.79
CA VAL A 425 -6.85 -4.39 17.57
C VAL A 425 -5.38 -4.05 17.30
N TYR A 426 -5.01 -2.77 17.38
CA TYR A 426 -3.67 -2.29 17.03
C TYR A 426 -2.72 -2.19 18.23
N GLY A 427 -3.26 -2.19 19.46
CA GLY A 427 -2.50 -1.89 20.66
C GLY A 427 -2.26 -0.38 20.84
N GLU A 428 -1.89 0.01 22.05
CA GLU A 428 -1.72 1.43 22.43
C GLU A 428 -0.52 2.12 21.76
N GLU A 429 0.47 1.35 21.27
CA GLU A 429 1.63 1.90 20.57
C GLU A 429 1.30 2.31 19.12
N GLU A 430 0.58 1.47 18.37
CA GLU A 430 0.20 1.76 16.98
C GLU A 430 -1.04 2.66 16.88
N TYR A 431 -2.00 2.55 17.82
CA TYR A 431 -3.17 3.44 17.91
C TYR A 431 -2.97 4.52 18.97
N SER A 432 -2.00 5.40 18.70
CA SER A 432 -1.52 6.38 19.68
C SER A 432 -2.45 7.60 19.86
N ALA A 433 -2.09 8.48 20.80
CA ALA A 433 -2.80 9.73 21.07
C ALA A 433 -2.88 10.69 19.89
N THR A 434 -2.09 10.52 18.81
CA THR A 434 -2.19 11.31 17.57
C THR A 434 -3.14 10.71 16.54
N GLU A 435 -3.53 9.45 16.71
CA GLU A 435 -4.40 8.69 15.79
C GLU A 435 -5.87 8.66 16.27
N THR A 436 -6.08 8.74 17.59
CA THR A 436 -7.41 8.71 18.22
C THR A 436 -8.32 9.81 17.71
N LEU A 437 -9.58 9.46 17.43
CA LEU A 437 -10.60 10.41 17.00
C LEU A 437 -11.09 11.24 18.20
N LYS A 438 -11.26 12.54 17.99
CA LYS A 438 -11.84 13.49 18.95
C LYS A 438 -13.20 13.94 18.44
N VAL A 439 -14.21 13.94 19.29
CA VAL A 439 -15.52 14.48 18.92
C VAL A 439 -15.46 16.00 18.82
N ASN A 440 -16.10 16.57 17.79
CA ASN A 440 -16.32 18.01 17.72
C ASN A 440 -17.37 18.44 18.75
N ASP A 441 -17.17 19.59 19.40
CA ASP A 441 -18.10 20.12 20.41
C ASP A 441 -19.57 20.20 19.93
N ALA A 442 -19.80 20.49 18.64
CA ALA A 442 -21.13 20.54 18.04
C ALA A 442 -21.83 19.17 17.95
N PHE A 443 -21.08 18.06 18.07
CA PHE A 443 -21.59 16.68 18.06
C PHE A 443 -21.45 15.98 19.41
N LYS A 444 -21.10 16.71 20.48
CA LYS A 444 -21.07 16.17 21.83
C LYS A 444 -22.49 15.94 22.34
N THR A 445 -22.72 14.76 22.88
CA THR A 445 -24.01 14.35 23.41
C THR A 445 -23.76 13.73 24.78
N GLU A 446 -24.15 14.42 25.85
CA GLU A 446 -23.88 13.98 27.23
C GLU A 446 -24.77 12.80 27.66
N ASP A 447 -25.99 12.71 27.10
CA ASP A 447 -27.00 11.73 27.52
C ASP A 447 -27.33 10.65 26.45
N GLU A 448 -26.70 10.70 25.27
CA GLU A 448 -26.98 9.75 24.19
C GLU A 448 -26.16 8.47 24.39
N LYS A 449 -26.83 7.31 24.54
CA LYS A 449 -26.16 6.02 24.68
C LYS A 449 -25.58 5.55 23.33
N PRO A 450 -24.48 4.78 23.33
CA PRO A 450 -23.96 4.13 22.12
C PRO A 450 -25.03 3.29 21.44
N CYS A 451 -25.28 3.58 20.16
CA CYS A 451 -26.27 2.91 19.31
C CYS A 451 -25.65 1.78 18.47
N ILE A 452 -24.54 1.20 18.93
CA ILE A 452 -23.85 0.12 18.25
C ILE A 452 -24.43 -1.21 18.70
N GLU A 453 -24.84 -2.01 17.72
CA GLU A 453 -25.57 -3.26 17.89
C GLU A 453 -24.79 -4.37 17.16
N PHE A 454 -24.62 -5.51 17.82
CA PHE A 454 -23.99 -6.69 17.25
C PHE A 454 -25.04 -7.77 17.04
N LEU A 455 -25.07 -8.29 15.82
CA LEU A 455 -26.00 -9.34 15.41
C LEU A 455 -25.22 -10.65 15.37
N SER A 456 -25.33 -11.44 16.43
CA SER A 456 -24.70 -12.77 16.49
C SER A 456 -25.67 -13.82 15.97
N PHE A 457 -25.18 -14.69 15.08
CA PHE A 457 -25.91 -15.86 14.63
C PHE A 457 -25.79 -16.97 15.69
N ASN A 458 -26.92 -17.36 16.29
CA ASN A 458 -26.97 -18.39 17.36
C ASN A 458 -27.26 -19.81 16.82
N GLY A 459 -27.03 -20.10 15.54
CA GLY A 459 -27.21 -21.44 14.99
C GLY A 459 -26.03 -22.38 15.26
N GLU A 460 -26.22 -23.68 14.99
CA GLU A 460 -25.15 -24.68 15.09
C GLU A 460 -23.95 -24.29 14.21
N GLU A 461 -22.72 -24.51 14.70
CA GLU A 461 -21.47 -24.10 14.02
C GLU A 461 -21.41 -24.58 12.55
N GLU A 462 -22.02 -25.73 12.26
CA GLU A 462 -22.08 -26.42 10.96
C GLU A 462 -23.21 -25.96 10.01
N CYS A 463 -23.87 -24.83 10.27
CA CYS A 463 -24.90 -24.30 9.36
C CYS A 463 -24.32 -23.89 7.98
N PRO A 464 -24.99 -24.23 6.85
CA PRO A 464 -24.56 -23.83 5.50
C PRO A 464 -24.38 -22.31 5.33
N LYS A 465 -23.41 -21.89 4.51
CA LYS A 465 -23.11 -20.46 4.27
C LYS A 465 -24.31 -19.65 3.77
N GLN A 466 -25.16 -20.25 2.94
CA GLN A 466 -26.35 -19.59 2.39
C GLN A 466 -27.37 -19.25 3.49
N ASP A 467 -27.55 -20.15 4.46
CA ASP A 467 -28.49 -19.96 5.57
C ASP A 467 -27.98 -18.89 6.55
N LYS A 468 -26.66 -18.82 6.78
CA LYS A 468 -26.03 -17.74 7.55
C LYS A 468 -26.26 -16.37 6.91
N ILE A 469 -26.09 -16.26 5.59
CA ILE A 469 -26.35 -15.02 4.84
C ILE A 469 -27.83 -14.65 4.92
N ALA A 470 -28.74 -15.60 4.71
CA ALA A 470 -30.17 -15.35 4.79
C ALA A 470 -30.58 -14.80 6.16
N ALA A 471 -30.08 -15.41 7.24
CA ALA A 471 -30.34 -14.95 8.61
C ALA A 471 -29.77 -13.55 8.89
N GLU A 472 -28.57 -13.24 8.38
CA GLU A 472 -27.97 -11.90 8.49
C GLU A 472 -28.84 -10.86 7.75
N MET A 473 -29.27 -11.16 6.52
CA MET A 473 -30.14 -10.29 5.73
C MET A 473 -31.48 -10.05 6.42
N GLU A 474 -32.08 -11.09 7.02
CA GLU A 474 -33.33 -10.97 7.78
C GLU A 474 -33.16 -10.09 9.02
N ALA A 475 -32.08 -10.28 9.78
CA ALA A 475 -31.76 -9.44 10.94
C ALA A 475 -31.57 -7.96 10.56
N VAL A 476 -30.85 -7.68 9.47
CA VAL A 476 -30.68 -6.30 8.95
C VAL A 476 -32.02 -5.72 8.49
N ALA A 477 -32.84 -6.49 7.76
CA ALA A 477 -34.16 -6.06 7.31
C ALA A 477 -35.09 -5.73 8.50
N ASN A 478 -35.12 -6.59 9.52
CA ASN A 478 -35.87 -6.36 10.75
C ASN A 478 -35.41 -5.09 11.47
N ARG A 479 -34.09 -4.83 11.52
CA ARG A 479 -33.56 -3.60 12.13
C ARG A 479 -33.99 -2.35 11.35
N ILE A 480 -33.95 -2.38 10.02
CA ILE A 480 -34.40 -1.27 9.17
C ILE A 480 -35.90 -1.03 9.37
N GLN A 481 -36.71 -2.09 9.42
CA GLN A 481 -38.15 -1.97 9.69
C GLN A 481 -38.43 -1.37 11.06
N LEU A 482 -37.69 -1.79 12.09
CA LEU A 482 -37.79 -1.20 13.44
C LEU A 482 -37.44 0.29 13.43
N LEU A 483 -36.40 0.71 12.69
CA LEU A 483 -36.02 2.12 12.55
C LEU A 483 -37.06 2.94 11.78
N ALA A 484 -37.68 2.36 10.76
CA ALA A 484 -38.64 3.06 9.89
C ALA A 484 -40.07 3.10 10.48
N GLY A 485 -40.49 2.03 11.15
CA GLY A 485 -41.89 1.80 11.56
C GLY A 485 -42.13 1.66 13.05
N GLY A 486 -41.09 1.54 13.90
CA GLY A 486 -41.22 1.52 15.36
C GLY A 486 -41.76 0.23 15.97
N GLU A 487 -42.18 -0.75 15.18
CA GLU A 487 -42.70 -2.04 15.65
C GLU A 487 -41.99 -3.20 14.96
N ALA A 488 -41.23 -3.98 15.73
CA ALA A 488 -40.79 -5.32 15.36
C ALA A 488 -40.68 -6.16 16.64
N GLY A 489 -41.18 -7.40 16.63
CA GLY A 489 -40.95 -8.40 17.69
C GLY A 489 -39.52 -8.95 17.69
N TRP A 490 -38.54 -8.11 17.35
CA TRP A 490 -37.16 -8.48 17.08
C TRP A 490 -36.22 -7.49 17.78
N SER A 491 -35.12 -8.00 18.34
CA SER A 491 -34.09 -7.20 19.02
C SER A 491 -32.70 -7.72 18.65
N PRO A 492 -31.68 -6.84 18.58
CA PRO A 492 -30.30 -7.26 18.34
C PRO A 492 -29.81 -8.18 19.46
N SER A 493 -28.87 -9.07 19.14
CA SER A 493 -28.30 -10.03 20.10
C SER A 493 -27.52 -9.33 21.21
N TYR A 494 -26.76 -8.29 20.86
CA TYR A 494 -26.03 -7.46 21.81
C TYR A 494 -26.13 -5.98 21.45
N ARG A 495 -26.23 -5.13 22.46
CA ARG A 495 -26.10 -3.68 22.33
C ARG A 495 -24.96 -3.22 23.20
N TYR A 496 -24.17 -2.28 22.70
CA TYR A 496 -23.10 -1.68 23.48
C TYR A 496 -23.64 -1.01 24.76
N SER A 497 -24.86 -0.47 24.71
CA SER A 497 -25.58 0.09 25.87
C SER A 497 -25.86 -0.91 27.00
N ASP A 498 -25.80 -2.20 26.71
CA ASP A 498 -26.15 -3.28 27.65
C ASP A 498 -24.92 -3.83 28.37
N GLY A 499 -23.77 -3.13 28.28
CA GLY A 499 -22.52 -3.48 28.96
C GLY A 499 -21.64 -4.46 28.19
N PHE A 500 -21.93 -4.70 26.91
CA PHE A 500 -21.08 -5.50 26.03
C PHE A 500 -19.73 -4.79 25.81
N GLU A 501 -18.63 -5.46 26.15
CA GLU A 501 -17.28 -5.02 25.81
C GLU A 501 -16.73 -5.91 24.70
N PRO A 502 -16.37 -5.35 23.52
CA PRO A 502 -15.66 -6.11 22.51
C PRO A 502 -14.28 -6.48 23.08
N THR A 503 -14.07 -7.78 23.33
CA THR A 503 -12.78 -8.34 23.80
C THR A 503 -11.81 -8.54 22.66
#